data_AF-A0A4S2S0H2-F1
#
_entry.id   AF-A0A4S2S0H2-F1
#
_cell.length_a   1.000
_cell.length_b   1.000
_cell.length_c   1.000
_cell.angle_alpha   90.00
_cell.angle_beta   90.00
_cell.angle_gamma   90.00
#
_symmetry.space_group_name_H-M   'P 1'
#
loop_
_entity.id
_entity.type
_entity.pdbx_description
1 polymer ?
#
loop_
_entity_poly.entity_id
_entity_poly.type
_entity_poly.pdbx_seq_one_letter_code
_entity_poly.pdbx_strand_id
1 'polypeptide(L)'
;MADALVPLLRRSCPEGAAGYGGSYQVNLDDEEAVELGGVELIRAAIRKAARQLGWRVTTIGMTGTRHGTMVCVQDVREVPERRQALLTDAMNDRMRTALHKVWGALGPAPVQRGSVALMTQEFRAAIATNSSA
;
A
#
# COMPACT_ATOMS: atom_id res chain seq x y z
N MET A 1 -6.10 -12.33 8.51
CA MET A 1 -5.91 -10.99 7.89
C MET A 1 -4.46 -10.52 7.91
N ALA A 2 -3.87 -10.16 9.05
CA ALA A 2 -2.52 -9.55 9.08
C ALA A 2 -1.43 -10.39 8.38
N ASP A 3 -1.37 -11.70 8.62
CA ASP A 3 -0.34 -12.55 8.02
C ASP A 3 -0.45 -12.65 6.50
N ALA A 4 -1.68 -12.59 5.95
CA ALA A 4 -1.94 -12.53 4.51
C ALA A 4 -1.44 -11.23 3.85
N LEU A 5 -1.26 -10.17 4.64
CA LEU A 5 -0.79 -8.86 4.15
C LEU A 5 0.74 -8.74 4.15
N VAL A 6 1.45 -9.55 4.93
CA VAL A 6 2.92 -9.50 5.03
C VAL A 6 3.61 -9.61 3.66
N PRO A 7 3.22 -10.56 2.77
CA PRO A 7 3.83 -10.65 1.44
C PRO A 7 3.54 -9.42 0.57
N LEU A 8 2.36 -8.80 0.72
CA LEU A 8 1.97 -7.61 -0.04
C LEU A 8 2.81 -6.40 0.37
N LEU A 9 2.95 -6.17 1.68
CA LEU A 9 3.75 -5.07 2.22
C LEU A 9 5.24 -5.25 1.91
N ARG A 10 5.76 -6.49 1.94
CA ARG A 10 7.16 -6.74 1.55
C ARG A 10 7.42 -6.38 0.09
N ARG A 11 6.48 -6.67 -0.82
CA ARG A 11 6.57 -6.29 -2.24
C ARG A 11 6.38 -4.80 -2.49
N SER A 12 5.80 -4.07 -1.54
CA SER A 12 5.58 -2.63 -1.68
C SER A 12 6.81 -1.79 -1.32
N CYS A 13 7.85 -2.41 -0.74
CA CYS A 13 9.17 -1.83 -0.60
C CYS A 13 9.85 -1.71 -1.98
N PRO A 14 10.52 -0.58 -2.26
CA PRO A 14 11.33 -0.45 -3.47
C PRO A 14 12.41 -1.54 -3.58
N GLU A 15 12.61 -2.02 -4.79
CA GLU A 15 13.62 -3.03 -5.09
C GLU A 15 15.02 -2.49 -4.76
N GLY A 16 15.89 -3.33 -4.17
CA GLY A 16 17.21 -2.89 -3.73
C GLY A 16 17.24 -2.04 -2.45
N ALA A 17 16.10 -1.57 -1.93
CA ALA A 17 16.05 -0.75 -0.72
C ALA A 17 16.20 -1.54 0.59
N ALA A 18 16.47 -2.84 0.53
CA ALA A 18 16.60 -3.73 1.69
C ALA A 18 15.43 -3.63 2.68
N GLY A 19 14.22 -3.45 2.15
CA GLY A 19 12.99 -3.37 2.94
C GLY A 19 12.67 -2.00 3.55
N TYR A 20 13.41 -0.93 3.21
CA TYR A 20 13.10 0.45 3.62
C TYR A 20 12.14 1.15 2.64
N GLY A 21 11.48 2.20 3.11
CA GLY A 21 10.68 3.10 2.27
C GLY A 21 9.39 2.47 1.73
N GLY A 22 8.95 1.38 2.34
CA GLY A 22 7.69 0.73 1.98
C GLY A 22 6.49 1.62 2.30
N SER A 23 5.51 1.61 1.41
CA SER A 23 4.19 2.17 1.68
C SER A 23 3.14 1.29 1.02
N TYR A 24 1.93 1.28 1.58
CA TYR A 24 0.82 0.48 1.08
C TYR A 24 -0.47 1.24 1.29
N GLN A 25 -1.29 1.35 0.24
CA GLN A 25 -2.59 1.98 0.30
C GLN A 25 -3.64 1.06 -0.34
N VAL A 26 -4.80 1.02 0.30
CA VAL A 26 -5.99 0.30 -0.14
C VAL A 26 -7.16 1.28 -0.16
N ASN A 27 -7.96 1.23 -1.23
CA ASN A 27 -9.22 1.95 -1.35
C ASN A 27 -10.34 0.93 -1.53
N LEU A 28 -11.24 0.82 -0.57
CA LEU A 28 -12.38 -0.10 -0.60
C LEU A 28 -13.67 0.70 -0.75
N ASP A 29 -14.72 0.05 -1.27
CA ASP A 29 -16.06 0.58 -1.10
C ASP A 29 -16.42 0.58 0.40
N ASP A 30 -17.27 1.52 0.85
CA ASP A 30 -17.56 1.64 2.29
C ASP A 30 -18.26 0.38 2.84
N GLU A 31 -19.10 -0.27 2.03
CA GLU A 31 -19.75 -1.55 2.36
C GLU A 31 -18.71 -2.66 2.54
N GLU A 32 -17.78 -2.81 1.58
CA GLU A 32 -16.68 -3.77 1.66
C GLU A 32 -15.83 -3.54 2.92
N ALA A 33 -15.55 -2.29 3.28
CA ALA A 33 -14.81 -1.97 4.50
C ALA A 33 -15.58 -2.39 5.76
N VAL A 34 -16.91 -2.22 5.79
CA VAL A 34 -17.76 -2.66 6.90
C VAL A 34 -17.78 -4.18 7.02
N GLU A 35 -17.93 -4.91 5.91
CA GLU A 35 -17.88 -6.38 5.88
C GLU A 35 -16.55 -6.93 6.44
N LEU A 36 -15.46 -6.22 6.20
CA LEU A 36 -14.13 -6.54 6.73
C LEU A 36 -13.91 -6.11 8.20
N GLY A 37 -14.96 -5.66 8.89
CA GLY A 37 -14.93 -5.25 10.30
C GLY A 37 -14.57 -3.79 10.53
N GLY A 38 -14.64 -2.96 9.48
CA GLY A 38 -14.46 -1.52 9.52
C GLY A 38 -13.03 -1.03 9.32
N VAL A 39 -12.90 0.28 9.05
CA VAL A 39 -11.63 0.97 8.77
C VAL A 39 -10.57 0.73 9.86
N GLU A 40 -10.99 0.65 11.13
CA GLU A 40 -10.09 0.47 12.25
C GLU A 40 -9.49 -0.94 12.33
N LEU A 41 -10.26 -1.96 11.99
CA LEU A 41 -9.76 -3.34 11.96
C LEU A 41 -8.77 -3.54 10.81
N ILE A 42 -9.09 -3.00 9.64
CA ILE A 42 -8.20 -3.01 8.47
C ILE A 42 -6.89 -2.28 8.81
N ARG A 43 -6.98 -1.09 9.42
CA ARG A 43 -5.83 -0.29 9.85
C ARG A 43 -4.97 -1.05 10.87
N ALA A 44 -5.59 -1.72 11.83
CA ALA A 44 -4.89 -2.54 12.81
C ALA A 44 -4.17 -3.74 12.16
N ALA A 45 -4.82 -4.44 11.23
CA ALA A 45 -4.24 -5.57 10.52
C ALA A 45 -3.03 -5.18 9.66
N ILE A 46 -3.16 -4.10 8.88
CA ILE A 46 -2.06 -3.56 8.07
C ILE A 46 -0.90 -3.10 8.97
N ARG A 47 -1.20 -2.41 10.08
CA ARG A 47 -0.18 -1.99 11.04
C ARG A 47 0.55 -3.17 11.66
N LYS A 48 -0.17 -4.24 12.02
CA LYS A 48 0.42 -5.47 12.57
C LYS A 48 1.36 -6.13 11.55
N ALA A 49 0.94 -6.25 10.30
CA ALA A 49 1.76 -6.81 9.21
C ALA A 49 3.03 -5.97 8.95
N ALA A 50 2.91 -4.65 8.93
CA ALA A 50 4.06 -3.76 8.77
C ALA A 50 5.07 -3.88 9.93
N ARG A 51 4.58 -4.01 11.17
CA ARG A 51 5.45 -4.22 12.34
C ARG A 51 6.18 -5.56 12.30
N GLN A 52 5.55 -6.63 11.75
CA GLN A 52 6.23 -7.92 11.53
C GLN A 52 7.40 -7.79 10.53
N LEU A 53 7.37 -6.80 9.63
CA LEU A 53 8.48 -6.46 8.73
C LEU A 53 9.51 -5.51 9.36
N GLY A 54 9.36 -5.18 10.64
CA GLY A 54 10.24 -4.26 11.36
C GLY A 54 10.09 -2.79 10.95
N TRP A 55 8.97 -2.41 10.32
CA TRP A 55 8.71 -1.01 9.96
C TRP A 55 8.42 -0.17 11.21
N ARG A 56 8.87 1.09 11.18
CA ARG A 56 8.32 2.13 12.05
C ARG A 56 7.17 2.76 11.26
N VAL A 57 5.96 2.85 11.81
CA VAL A 57 4.77 3.05 10.97
C VAL A 57 4.01 4.33 11.30
N THR A 58 3.60 5.02 10.24
CA THR A 58 2.47 5.96 10.26
C THR A 58 1.32 5.34 9.49
N THR A 59 0.08 5.50 9.98
CA THR A 59 -1.12 4.98 9.34
C THR A 59 -2.21 6.03 9.24
N ILE A 60 -2.90 6.09 8.11
CA ILE A 60 -4.07 6.94 7.88
C ILE A 60 -5.26 6.02 7.55
N GLY A 61 -6.43 6.33 8.11
CA GLY A 61 -7.69 5.67 7.77
C GLY A 61 -8.78 6.74 7.63
N MET A 62 -9.51 6.72 6.52
CA MET A 62 -10.58 7.68 6.21
C MET A 62 -11.75 6.92 5.58
N THR A 63 -12.96 7.18 6.05
CA THR A 63 -14.22 6.66 5.48
C THR A 63 -14.91 7.74 4.66
N GLY A 64 -15.80 7.36 3.72
CA GLY A 64 -16.60 8.34 2.97
C GLY A 64 -15.79 9.28 2.06
N THR A 65 -14.61 8.84 1.61
CA THR A 65 -13.84 9.59 0.61
C THR A 65 -14.51 9.48 -0.77
N ARG A 66 -14.06 10.26 -1.75
CA ARG A 66 -14.52 10.10 -3.15
C ARG A 66 -14.29 8.70 -3.75
N HIS A 67 -13.49 7.87 -3.08
CA HIS A 67 -13.15 6.49 -3.46
C HIS A 67 -13.62 5.46 -2.41
N GLY A 68 -14.57 5.82 -1.54
CA GLY A 68 -15.00 4.99 -0.40
C GLY A 68 -14.05 5.10 0.81
N THR A 69 -13.70 3.98 1.40
CA THR A 69 -12.80 3.89 2.55
C THR A 69 -11.34 3.74 2.12
N MET A 70 -10.48 4.65 2.56
CA MET A 70 -9.04 4.62 2.32
C MET A 70 -8.29 4.20 3.59
N VAL A 71 -7.36 3.25 3.46
CA VAL A 71 -6.35 2.96 4.49
C VAL A 71 -4.96 2.98 3.88
N CYS A 72 -4.04 3.71 4.51
CA CYS A 72 -2.66 3.83 4.10
C CYS A 72 -1.70 3.56 5.27
N VAL A 73 -0.58 2.89 4.99
CA VAL A 73 0.56 2.72 5.91
C VAL A 73 1.86 3.12 5.21
N GLN A 74 2.77 3.73 5.97
CA GLN A 74 4.09 4.10 5.50
C GLN A 74 5.16 3.72 6.52
N ASP A 75 6.28 3.18 6.04
CA ASP A 75 7.51 3.04 6.81
C ASP A 75 8.18 4.41 6.96
N VAL A 76 8.29 4.88 8.20
CA VAL A 76 8.90 6.14 8.59
C VAL A 76 10.24 5.92 9.31
N ARG A 77 10.87 4.75 9.17
CA ARG A 77 12.26 4.55 9.60
C ARG A 77 13.17 5.52 8.85
N GLU A 78 14.19 5.99 9.55
CA GLU A 78 15.24 6.79 8.92
C GLU A 78 15.97 5.95 7.86
N VAL A 79 16.16 6.55 6.70
CA VAL A 79 16.75 5.90 5.54
C VAL A 79 18.26 6.09 5.57
N PRO A 80 19.06 5.01 5.53
CA PRO A 80 20.51 5.13 5.40
C PRO A 80 20.89 5.89 4.13
N GLU A 81 21.85 6.83 4.22
CA GLU A 81 22.27 7.71 3.11
C GLU A 81 22.51 6.96 1.80
N ARG A 82 23.20 5.80 1.87
CA ARG A 82 23.47 4.93 0.72
C ARG A 82 22.24 4.43 -0.05
N ARG A 83 21.03 4.59 0.51
CA ARG A 83 19.74 4.17 -0.08
C ARG A 83 18.83 5.35 -0.41
N GLN A 84 19.19 6.57 -0.03
CA GLN A 84 18.33 7.74 -0.22
C GLN A 84 18.04 7.99 -1.71
N ALA A 85 19.06 7.94 -2.58
CA ALA A 85 18.87 8.11 -4.02
C ALA A 85 17.86 7.09 -4.58
N LEU A 86 18.02 5.81 -4.23
CA LEU A 86 17.14 4.72 -4.65
C LEU A 86 15.68 4.92 -4.22
N LEU A 87 15.47 5.39 -2.98
CA LEU A 87 14.12 5.65 -2.47
C LEU A 87 13.50 6.92 -3.05
N THR A 88 14.30 7.95 -3.28
CA THR A 88 13.87 9.19 -3.94
C THR A 88 13.43 8.89 -5.37
N ASP A 89 14.20 8.11 -6.12
CA ASP A 89 13.84 7.69 -7.48
C ASP A 89 12.55 6.87 -7.50
N ALA A 90 12.42 5.89 -6.59
CA ALA A 90 11.20 5.10 -6.46
C ALA A 90 9.96 5.96 -6.10
N MET A 91 10.14 6.99 -5.27
CA MET A 91 9.07 7.93 -4.94
C MET A 91 8.70 8.82 -6.13
N ASN A 92 9.70 9.32 -6.86
CA ASN A 92 9.51 10.10 -8.08
C ASN A 92 8.77 9.28 -9.16
N ASP A 93 9.11 8.00 -9.33
CA ASP A 93 8.44 7.11 -10.27
C ASP A 93 6.98 6.85 -9.90
N ARG A 94 6.70 6.66 -8.60
CA ARG A 94 5.32 6.57 -8.10
C ARG A 94 4.53 7.85 -8.35
N MET A 95 5.12 9.02 -8.05
CA MET A 95 4.49 10.31 -8.30
C MET A 95 4.21 10.53 -9.78
N ARG A 96 5.17 10.23 -10.67
CA ARG A 96 4.99 10.32 -12.13
C ARG A 96 3.86 9.40 -12.60
N THR A 97 3.79 8.18 -12.09
CA THR A 97 2.72 7.23 -12.41
C THR A 97 1.35 7.71 -11.93
N ALA A 98 1.28 8.31 -10.73
CA ALA A 98 0.06 8.89 -10.20
C ALA A 98 -0.40 10.11 -11.02
N LEU A 99 0.52 10.98 -11.42
CA LEU A 99 0.23 12.17 -12.23
C LEU A 99 -0.19 11.83 -13.66
N HIS A 100 0.40 10.81 -14.28
CA HIS A 100 -0.07 10.30 -15.59
C HIS A 100 -1.56 9.91 -15.56
N LYS A 101 -2.04 9.34 -14.45
CA LYS A 101 -3.46 9.00 -14.28
C LYS A 101 -4.36 10.23 -14.08
N VAL A 102 -3.82 11.35 -13.62
CA VAL A 102 -4.57 12.58 -13.31
C VAL A 102 -4.59 13.55 -14.49
N TRP A 103 -3.55 13.57 -15.35
CA TRP A 103 -3.38 14.64 -16.34
C TRP A 103 -3.02 14.27 -17.80
N GLY A 104 -2.83 13.01 -18.22
CA GLY A 104 -2.33 12.81 -19.59
C GLY A 104 -2.64 11.50 -20.31
N ALA A 105 -3.30 11.66 -21.46
CA ALA A 105 -2.95 11.12 -22.79
C ALA A 105 -2.65 9.61 -22.97
N LEU A 106 -3.14 9.10 -24.11
CA LEU A 106 -2.92 7.77 -24.71
C LEU A 106 -1.42 7.47 -24.97
N GLY A 107 -0.64 7.21 -23.93
CA GLY A 107 0.66 6.56 -24.03
C GLY A 107 0.62 5.18 -23.34
N PRO A 108 1.45 4.21 -23.74
CA PRO A 108 1.45 2.89 -23.12
C PRO A 108 1.72 3.03 -21.62
N ALA A 109 0.80 2.51 -20.80
CA ALA A 109 0.88 2.60 -19.35
C ALA A 109 2.14 1.88 -18.85
N PRO A 110 3.03 2.54 -18.08
CA PRO A 110 4.14 1.86 -17.45
C PRO A 110 3.60 0.77 -16.49
N VAL A 111 4.37 -0.30 -16.34
CA VAL A 111 4.06 -1.48 -15.52
C VAL A 111 3.49 -1.04 -14.16
N GLN A 112 2.25 -1.45 -13.87
CA GLN A 112 1.41 -0.96 -12.77
C GLN A 112 1.87 -1.36 -11.35
N ARG A 113 3.14 -1.77 -11.18
CA ARG A 113 3.69 -2.24 -9.91
C ARG A 113 3.64 -1.09 -8.89
N GLY A 114 2.88 -1.30 -7.82
CA GLY A 114 2.74 -0.31 -6.74
C GLY A 114 1.71 0.79 -6.98
N SER A 115 0.82 0.65 -7.97
CA SER A 115 -0.35 1.53 -8.08
C SER A 115 -1.43 1.15 -7.05
N VAL A 116 -2.16 2.14 -6.52
CA VAL A 116 -3.19 1.91 -5.49
C VAL A 116 -4.29 0.95 -5.95
N ALA A 117 -4.67 1.00 -7.24
CA ALA A 117 -5.67 0.10 -7.80
C ALA A 117 -5.20 -1.36 -7.78
N LEU A 118 -3.95 -1.62 -8.18
CA LEU A 118 -3.37 -2.96 -8.13
C LEU A 118 -3.21 -3.45 -6.69
N MET A 119 -2.70 -2.60 -5.80
CA MET A 119 -2.59 -2.91 -4.36
C MET A 119 -3.96 -3.27 -3.75
N THR A 120 -5.01 -2.58 -4.15
CA THR A 120 -6.37 -2.87 -3.70
C THR A 120 -6.85 -4.24 -4.22
N GLN A 121 -6.60 -4.58 -5.48
CA GLN A 121 -6.94 -5.90 -6.02
C GLN A 121 -6.15 -7.02 -5.34
N GLU A 122 -4.85 -6.84 -5.13
CA GLU A 122 -4.01 -7.81 -4.40
C GLU A 122 -4.46 -7.99 -2.95
N PHE A 123 -4.90 -6.90 -2.30
CA PHE A 123 -5.49 -6.95 -0.97
C PHE A 123 -6.73 -7.84 -0.97
N ARG A 124 -7.69 -7.59 -1.87
CA ARG A 124 -8.93 -8.38 -1.99
C ARG A 124 -8.65 -9.86 -2.18
N ALA A 125 -7.74 -10.18 -3.11
CA ALA A 125 -7.35 -11.55 -3.37
C ALA A 125 -6.74 -12.23 -2.13
N ALA A 126 -5.82 -11.56 -1.44
CA ALA A 126 -5.18 -12.10 -0.23
C ALA A 126 -6.18 -12.34 0.91
N ILE A 127 -7.17 -11.45 1.08
CA ILE A 127 -8.22 -11.63 2.09
C ILE A 127 -9.14 -12.79 1.71
N ALA A 128 -9.59 -12.88 0.46
CA ALA A 128 -10.46 -13.96 0.00
C ALA A 128 -9.84 -15.35 0.21
N THR A 129 -8.56 -15.53 -0.13
CA THR A 129 -7.84 -16.80 0.08
C THR A 129 -7.70 -17.14 1.56
N ASN A 130 -7.51 -16.16 2.44
CA ASN A 130 -7.33 -16.37 3.88
C ASN A 130 -8.64 -16.51 4.67
N SER A 131 -9.80 -16.29 4.04
CA SER A 131 -11.12 -16.53 4.62
C SER A 131 -11.69 -17.90 4.24
N SER A 132 -11.02 -18.64 3.35
CA SER A 132 -11.41 -19.98 2.87
C SER A 132 -10.60 -21.10 3.52
N ALA A 133 -9.76 -20.78 4.50
CA ALA A 133 -8.92 -21.68 5.30
C ALA A 133 -9.37 -21.63 6.76
#